data_AF-A0AAD1UES0-F1
#
_entry.id   AF-A0AAD1UES0-F1
#
_cell.length_a   1.000
_cell.length_b   1.000
_cell.length_c   1.000
_cell.angle_alpha   90.00
_cell.angle_beta   90.00
_cell.angle_gamma   90.00
#
_symmetry.space_group_name_H-M   'P 1'
#
loop_
_entity.id
_entity.type
_entity.pdbx_description
1 polymer ?
#
loop_
_entity_poly.entity_id
_entity_poly.type
_entity_poly.pdbx_seq_one_letter_code
_entity_poly.pdbx_strand_id
1 'polypeptide(L)'
;MGCYGSSEANGNNSNRNNQTRRSTGGGRQRSGGNYLPNPRIEKIIEGKFVGEGIKCTPAYECKVDEEGLLKYREEFWSTRTQGNPEIWAVIRNSIDAEPADAEAMIKATGLTPHAGIMTLIFDENKYPYRIPIACINEPDSFKPSDADLIDTKDKPAEEELEEIKIRTIGEEDYEFDVSNYTLISELKVQYLDQISKSDTELENCVFIFGGRKLSDKLPLYAIPHLKSKTVIICMLVK
;
A
#
# COMPACT_ATOMS: atom_id res chain seq x y z
N MET A 1 36.26 -79.79 25.42
CA MET A 1 37.06 -79.29 24.28
C MET A 1 36.19 -78.26 23.55
N GLY A 2 36.47 -76.95 23.44
CA GLY A 2 37.38 -76.00 24.11
C GLY A 2 36.56 -74.75 24.50
N CYS A 3 36.85 -74.05 25.59
CA CYS A 3 37.85 -72.98 25.78
C CYS A 3 37.44 -71.57 25.27
N TYR A 4 37.01 -70.75 26.25
CA TYR A 4 37.39 -69.35 26.57
C TYR A 4 37.27 -68.16 25.59
N GLY A 5 36.80 -67.04 26.16
CA GLY A 5 37.15 -65.64 25.81
C GLY A 5 35.90 -64.76 25.57
N SER A 6 35.45 -63.92 26.52
CA SER A 6 35.85 -62.50 26.74
C SER A 6 35.50 -61.60 25.54
N SER A 7 35.04 -60.36 25.62
CA SER A 7 34.64 -59.40 26.65
C SER A 7 34.17 -58.13 25.88
N GLU A 8 33.60 -57.17 26.61
CA GLU A 8 33.58 -55.72 26.32
C GLU A 8 32.45 -55.10 25.48
N ALA A 9 31.96 -54.03 26.08
CA ALA A 9 31.02 -53.05 25.57
C ALA A 9 31.67 -52.14 24.52
N ASN A 10 30.88 -51.64 23.58
CA ASN A 10 31.05 -50.27 23.12
C ASN A 10 29.76 -49.73 22.51
N GLY A 11 29.35 -48.55 22.97
CA GLY A 11 28.22 -47.82 22.42
C GLY A 11 28.51 -47.36 21.00
N ASN A 12 27.47 -47.29 20.17
CA ASN A 12 27.47 -46.41 19.02
C ASN A 12 26.04 -46.04 18.62
N ASN A 13 25.65 -44.87 19.11
CA ASN A 13 24.90 -43.81 18.45
C ASN A 13 24.35 -44.14 17.04
N SER A 14 23.14 -44.69 16.96
CA SER A 14 22.43 -44.85 15.69
C SER A 14 21.76 -43.52 15.31
N ASN A 15 22.54 -42.72 14.58
CA ASN A 15 22.12 -41.53 13.87
C ASN A 15 21.07 -41.94 12.80
N ARG A 16 19.78 -41.65 13.04
CA ARG A 16 18.71 -41.82 12.05
C ARG A 16 18.91 -40.80 10.94
N ASN A 17 19.57 -41.23 9.86
CA ASN A 17 19.59 -40.52 8.58
C ASN A 17 18.16 -40.47 8.02
N ASN A 18 17.51 -39.34 8.27
CA ASN A 18 16.29 -38.93 7.59
C ASN A 18 16.69 -38.57 6.15
N GLN A 19 16.49 -39.50 5.21
CA GLN A 19 16.57 -39.22 3.78
C GLN A 19 15.38 -38.33 3.38
N THR A 20 15.48 -37.05 3.70
CA THR A 20 14.62 -36.02 3.11
C THR A 20 15.01 -35.90 1.65
N ARG A 21 14.25 -36.57 0.78
CA ARG A 21 14.27 -36.36 -0.66
C ARG A 21 13.98 -34.88 -0.91
N ARG A 22 15.04 -34.09 -1.09
CA ARG A 22 14.95 -32.77 -1.72
C ARG A 22 14.48 -32.99 -3.14
N SER A 23 13.17 -32.84 -3.32
CA SER A 23 12.58 -32.51 -4.62
C SER A 23 13.11 -31.13 -5.00
N THR A 24 14.23 -31.12 -5.71
CA THR A 24 14.71 -29.95 -6.44
C THR A 24 13.78 -29.77 -7.64
N GLY A 25 12.56 -29.30 -7.38
CA GLY A 25 11.64 -28.85 -8.41
C GLY A 25 12.21 -27.58 -9.02
N GLY A 26 12.83 -27.70 -10.19
CA GLY A 26 13.33 -26.58 -10.96
C GLY A 26 12.22 -25.55 -11.15
N GLY A 27 12.35 -24.42 -10.47
CA GLY A 27 11.52 -23.25 -10.70
C GLY A 27 11.72 -22.82 -12.14
N ARG A 28 10.77 -23.16 -13.01
CA ARG A 28 10.58 -22.46 -14.28
C ARG A 28 10.52 -20.97 -13.91
N GLN A 29 11.51 -20.19 -14.30
CA GLN A 29 11.40 -18.74 -14.35
C GLN A 29 10.14 -18.45 -15.16
N ARG A 30 9.05 -18.11 -14.47
CA ARG A 30 7.84 -17.60 -15.09
C ARG A 30 8.22 -16.23 -15.61
N SER A 31 8.67 -16.19 -16.86
CA SER A 31 8.93 -14.95 -17.59
C SER A 31 7.71 -14.07 -17.42
N GLY A 32 7.88 -12.91 -16.77
CA GLY A 32 6.81 -12.00 -16.41
C GLY A 32 5.95 -11.66 -17.62
N GLY A 33 4.81 -12.34 -17.74
CA GLY A 33 3.84 -12.05 -18.79
C GLY A 33 3.33 -10.64 -18.56
N ASN A 34 3.64 -9.73 -19.47
CA ASN A 34 3.14 -8.35 -19.67
C ASN A 34 2.21 -7.82 -18.57
N TYR A 35 2.72 -7.73 -17.34
CA TYR A 35 2.05 -6.99 -16.28
C TYR A 35 2.30 -5.51 -16.54
N LEU A 36 1.23 -4.74 -16.61
CA LEU A 36 1.32 -3.29 -16.74
C LEU A 36 1.08 -2.69 -15.35
N PRO A 37 2.15 -2.33 -14.62
CA PRO A 37 2.00 -1.77 -13.28
C PRO A 37 1.26 -0.45 -13.34
N ASN A 38 0.49 -0.16 -12.30
CA ASN A 38 -0.08 1.17 -12.12
C ASN A 38 0.98 2.09 -11.50
N PRO A 39 1.61 3.01 -12.25
CA PRO A 39 2.75 3.78 -11.75
C PRO A 39 2.38 4.75 -10.62
N ARG A 40 1.08 4.98 -10.36
CA ARG A 40 0.61 5.80 -9.24
C ARG A 40 0.57 5.04 -7.92
N ILE A 41 0.42 3.72 -7.96
CA ILE A 41 0.26 2.88 -6.76
C ILE A 41 1.48 1.98 -6.56
N GLU A 42 2.00 1.40 -7.64
CA GLU A 42 2.96 0.31 -7.56
C GLU A 42 4.33 0.73 -8.10
N LYS A 43 5.37 0.34 -7.38
CA LYS A 43 6.74 0.29 -7.88
C LYS A 43 7.26 -1.14 -7.74
N ILE A 44 7.42 -1.84 -8.86
CA ILE A 44 7.84 -3.24 -8.86
C ILE A 44 9.27 -3.37 -8.34
N ILE A 45 9.49 -4.35 -7.47
CA ILE A 45 10.80 -4.74 -6.95
C ILE A 45 11.33 -5.86 -7.84
N GLU A 46 12.34 -5.54 -8.65
CA GLU A 46 12.90 -6.49 -9.61
C GLU A 46 13.49 -7.73 -8.90
N GLY A 47 13.18 -8.91 -9.43
CA GLY A 47 13.70 -10.19 -8.92
C GLY A 47 13.05 -10.68 -7.62
N LYS A 48 12.14 -9.93 -7.00
CA LYS A 48 11.40 -10.34 -5.80
C LYS A 48 9.96 -10.69 -6.15
N PHE A 49 9.46 -11.80 -5.62
CA PHE A 49 8.09 -12.29 -5.80
C PHE A 49 7.45 -12.57 -4.44
N VAL A 50 6.13 -12.39 -4.37
CA VAL A 50 5.30 -12.60 -3.18
C VAL A 50 4.06 -13.41 -3.54
N GLY A 51 3.47 -14.07 -2.54
CA GLY A 51 2.33 -14.95 -2.73
C GLY A 51 2.69 -16.34 -3.25
N GLU A 52 1.70 -17.23 -3.27
CA GLU A 52 1.83 -18.63 -3.64
C GLU A 52 0.86 -19.02 -4.75
N GLY A 53 1.16 -20.10 -5.48
CA GLY A 53 0.30 -20.63 -6.54
C GLY A 53 -0.02 -19.58 -7.61
N ILE A 54 -1.31 -19.46 -7.95
CA ILE A 54 -1.82 -18.45 -8.90
C ILE A 54 -1.74 -17.00 -8.37
N LYS A 55 -1.53 -16.81 -7.06
CA LYS A 55 -1.35 -15.49 -6.44
C LYS A 55 0.11 -15.05 -6.40
N CYS A 56 1.05 -15.86 -6.92
CA CYS A 56 2.46 -15.49 -6.95
C CYS A 56 2.71 -14.37 -7.98
N THR A 57 2.98 -13.15 -7.51
CA THR A 57 3.23 -11.95 -8.35
C THR A 57 4.59 -11.33 -8.01
N PRO A 58 5.13 -10.47 -8.88
CA PRO A 58 6.23 -9.59 -8.48
C PRO A 58 5.87 -8.82 -7.19
N ALA A 59 6.84 -8.64 -6.31
CA ALA A 59 6.71 -7.79 -5.15
C ALA A 59 6.70 -6.31 -5.58
N TYR A 60 6.08 -5.45 -4.76
CA TYR A 60 6.00 -4.04 -5.05
C TYR A 60 6.10 -3.19 -3.78
N GLU A 61 6.65 -1.99 -3.93
CA GLU A 61 6.52 -0.91 -2.95
C GLU A 61 5.26 -0.11 -3.29
N CYS A 62 4.44 0.21 -2.29
CA CYS A 62 3.27 1.06 -2.45
C CYS A 62 3.69 2.54 -2.40
N LYS A 63 3.27 3.33 -3.39
CA LYS A 63 3.56 4.79 -3.45
C LYS A 63 2.56 5.65 -2.68
N VAL A 64 1.57 5.01 -2.08
CA VAL A 64 0.59 5.62 -1.17
C VAL A 64 0.73 4.96 0.20
N ASP A 65 0.12 5.59 1.19
CA ASP A 65 -0.06 5.01 2.52
C ASP A 65 -1.10 3.88 2.49
N GLU A 66 -1.29 3.23 3.64
CA GLU A 66 -2.20 2.09 3.79
C GLU A 66 -3.66 2.48 3.48
N GLU A 67 -4.11 3.63 3.97
CA GLU A 67 -5.45 4.17 3.71
C GLU A 67 -5.66 4.44 2.21
N GLY A 68 -4.67 5.04 1.54
CA GLY A 68 -4.69 5.26 0.10
C GLY A 68 -4.76 3.97 -0.71
N LEU A 69 -4.08 2.90 -0.26
CA LEU A 69 -4.16 1.59 -0.91
C LEU A 69 -5.55 0.96 -0.74
N LEU A 70 -6.13 1.03 0.46
CA LEU A 70 -7.47 0.52 0.73
C LEU A 70 -8.51 1.20 -0.18
N LYS A 71 -8.47 2.54 -0.24
CA LYS A 71 -9.34 3.33 -1.12
C LYS A 71 -9.17 2.93 -2.61
N TYR A 72 -7.93 2.73 -3.05
CA TYR A 72 -7.65 2.26 -4.41
C TYR A 72 -8.27 0.88 -4.70
N ARG A 73 -8.16 -0.07 -3.75
CA ARG A 73 -8.76 -1.40 -3.88
C ARG A 73 -10.29 -1.32 -3.96
N GLU A 74 -10.91 -0.53 -3.10
CA GLU A 74 -12.36 -0.31 -3.10
C GLU A 74 -12.86 0.32 -4.41
N GLU A 75 -12.17 1.35 -4.89
CA GLU A 75 -12.47 1.99 -6.17
C GLU A 75 -12.31 0.99 -7.33
N PHE A 76 -11.25 0.19 -7.33
CA PHE A 76 -11.03 -0.83 -8.34
C PHE A 76 -12.20 -1.83 -8.41
N TRP A 77 -12.62 -2.38 -7.27
CA TRP A 77 -13.68 -3.38 -7.22
C TRP A 77 -15.08 -2.80 -7.50
N SER A 78 -15.37 -1.59 -7.03
CA SER A 78 -16.68 -0.94 -7.23
C SER A 78 -16.91 -0.44 -8.66
N THR A 79 -15.84 -0.16 -9.41
CA THR A 79 -15.93 0.40 -10.78
C THR A 79 -15.97 -0.66 -11.89
N ARG A 80 -16.00 -1.96 -11.57
CA ARG A 80 -16.04 -3.03 -12.59
C ARG A 80 -17.39 -3.04 -13.30
N THR A 81 -17.47 -2.37 -14.45
CA THR A 81 -18.66 -2.31 -15.31
C THR A 81 -18.58 -3.19 -16.55
N GLN A 82 -17.40 -3.72 -16.87
CA GLN A 82 -17.15 -4.57 -18.03
C GLN A 82 -16.90 -6.03 -17.63
N GLY A 83 -17.28 -6.97 -18.50
CA GLY A 83 -17.19 -8.41 -18.20
C GLY A 83 -18.38 -8.91 -17.38
N ASN A 84 -18.35 -10.19 -16.97
CA ASN A 84 -19.42 -10.78 -16.17
C ASN A 84 -19.23 -10.43 -14.67
N PRO A 85 -20.23 -9.80 -14.01
CA PRO A 85 -20.19 -9.50 -12.58
C PRO A 85 -19.97 -10.73 -11.68
N GLU A 86 -20.52 -11.88 -12.05
CA GLU A 86 -20.34 -13.14 -11.28
C GLU A 86 -18.89 -13.61 -11.34
N ILE A 87 -18.23 -13.46 -12.50
CA ILE A 87 -16.81 -13.79 -12.65
C ILE A 87 -15.96 -12.84 -11.81
N TRP A 88 -16.28 -11.54 -11.78
CA TRP A 88 -15.59 -10.60 -10.88
C TRP A 88 -15.74 -10.96 -9.40
N ALA A 89 -16.92 -11.42 -8.98
CA ALA A 89 -17.15 -11.89 -7.61
C ALA A 89 -16.30 -13.13 -7.30
N VAL A 90 -16.23 -14.10 -8.22
CA VAL A 90 -15.36 -15.29 -8.05
C VAL A 90 -13.89 -14.91 -7.95
N ILE A 91 -13.42 -14.01 -8.83
CA ILE A 91 -12.02 -13.55 -8.80
C ILE A 91 -11.70 -12.87 -7.48
N ARG A 92 -12.58 -11.99 -6.99
CA ARG A 92 -12.42 -11.33 -5.70
C ARG A 92 -12.35 -12.33 -4.55
N ASN A 93 -13.31 -13.26 -4.48
CA ASN A 93 -13.32 -14.30 -3.45
C ASN A 93 -12.08 -15.21 -3.51
N SER A 94 -11.55 -15.47 -4.72
CA SER A 94 -10.35 -16.28 -4.91
C SER A 94 -9.08 -15.57 -4.41
N ILE A 95 -9.05 -14.25 -4.37
CA ILE A 95 -7.92 -13.49 -3.83
C ILE A 95 -7.84 -13.68 -2.30
N ASP A 96 -8.99 -13.59 -1.65
CA ASP A 96 -9.13 -13.70 -0.19
C ASP A 96 -9.01 -15.15 0.32
N ALA A 97 -9.13 -16.14 -0.57
CA ALA A 97 -9.03 -17.56 -0.25
C ALA A 97 -7.59 -18.07 -0.14
N GLU A 98 -7.39 -19.21 0.52
CA GLU A 98 -6.08 -19.90 0.54
C GLU A 98 -5.62 -20.28 -0.87
N PRO A 99 -4.31 -20.36 -1.16
CA PRO A 99 -3.80 -20.58 -2.52
C PRO A 99 -4.39 -21.80 -3.23
N ALA A 100 -4.57 -22.92 -2.52
CA ALA A 100 -5.15 -24.14 -3.09
C ALA A 100 -6.65 -23.96 -3.42
N ASP A 101 -7.39 -23.28 -2.55
CA ASP A 101 -8.82 -23.01 -2.73
C ASP A 101 -9.05 -21.99 -3.84
N ALA A 102 -8.20 -20.97 -3.93
CA ALA A 102 -8.18 -20.01 -5.02
C ALA A 102 -8.01 -20.70 -6.38
N GLU A 103 -7.06 -21.63 -6.48
CA GLU A 103 -6.86 -22.44 -7.69
C GLU A 103 -8.07 -23.31 -8.02
N ALA A 104 -8.69 -23.92 -7.00
CA ALA A 104 -9.89 -24.72 -7.18
C ALA A 104 -11.08 -23.88 -7.67
N MET A 105 -11.31 -22.69 -7.09
CA MET A 105 -12.38 -21.76 -7.48
C MET A 105 -12.23 -21.30 -8.93
N ILE A 106 -11.05 -20.79 -9.28
CA ILE A 106 -10.76 -20.34 -10.66
C ILE A 106 -11.00 -21.48 -11.66
N LYS A 107 -10.53 -22.69 -11.35
CA LYS A 107 -10.71 -23.86 -12.21
C LYS A 107 -12.18 -24.30 -12.31
N ALA A 108 -12.92 -24.28 -11.21
CA ALA A 108 -14.33 -24.67 -11.17
C ALA A 108 -15.23 -23.76 -12.02
N THR A 109 -14.86 -22.48 -12.15
CA THR A 109 -15.57 -21.49 -12.97
C THR A 109 -15.12 -21.46 -14.43
N GLY A 110 -14.24 -22.38 -14.86
CA GLY A 110 -13.75 -22.44 -16.24
C GLY A 110 -12.79 -21.30 -16.62
N LEU A 111 -12.28 -20.56 -15.63
CA LEU A 111 -11.38 -19.44 -15.85
C LEU A 111 -9.95 -19.93 -16.08
N THR A 112 -9.22 -19.25 -16.97
CA THR A 112 -7.85 -19.61 -17.34
C THR A 112 -6.87 -18.46 -17.04
N PRO A 113 -6.02 -18.58 -16.01
CA PRO A 113 -4.96 -17.61 -15.73
C PRO A 113 -3.89 -17.59 -16.83
N HIS A 114 -3.51 -16.40 -17.29
CA HIS A 114 -2.38 -16.22 -18.18
C HIS A 114 -1.06 -16.42 -17.42
N ALA A 115 -0.13 -17.18 -17.98
CA ALA A 115 1.15 -17.53 -17.33
C ALA A 115 1.00 -18.19 -15.94
N GLY A 116 -0.21 -18.69 -15.61
CA GLY A 116 -0.49 -19.32 -14.32
C GLY A 116 -0.56 -18.33 -13.15
N ILE A 117 -0.84 -17.04 -13.40
CA ILE A 117 -0.98 -16.00 -12.37
C ILE A 117 -2.29 -15.20 -12.55
N MET A 118 -2.82 -14.67 -11.45
CA MET A 118 -4.14 -13.99 -11.43
C MET A 118 -4.14 -12.58 -12.01
N THR A 119 -3.00 -12.00 -12.38
CA THR A 119 -2.95 -10.63 -12.92
C THR A 119 -3.68 -10.48 -14.26
N LEU A 120 -3.85 -11.57 -15.00
CA LEU A 120 -4.64 -11.65 -16.23
C LEU A 120 -5.32 -13.01 -16.30
N ILE A 121 -6.65 -13.03 -16.30
CA ILE A 121 -7.47 -14.24 -16.36
C ILE A 121 -8.39 -14.13 -17.58
N PHE A 122 -8.63 -15.24 -18.27
CA PHE A 122 -9.59 -15.32 -19.38
C PHE A 122 -10.78 -16.18 -19.00
N ASP A 123 -11.99 -15.76 -19.41
CA ASP A 123 -13.15 -16.64 -19.38
C ASP A 123 -13.25 -17.54 -20.63
N GLU A 124 -14.32 -18.34 -20.70
CA GLU A 124 -14.59 -19.25 -21.80
C GLU A 124 -14.70 -18.52 -23.15
N ASN A 125 -15.21 -17.28 -23.14
CA ASN A 125 -15.35 -16.41 -24.31
C ASN A 125 -14.06 -15.66 -24.66
N LYS A 126 -12.96 -15.95 -23.95
CA LYS A 126 -11.66 -15.27 -24.08
C LYS A 126 -11.72 -13.78 -23.74
N TYR A 127 -12.70 -13.37 -22.93
CA TYR A 127 -12.72 -12.03 -22.39
C TYR A 127 -11.65 -11.89 -21.29
N PRO A 128 -10.80 -10.85 -21.33
CA PRO A 128 -9.71 -10.68 -20.36
C PRO A 128 -10.14 -9.91 -19.11
N TYR A 129 -9.90 -10.50 -17.94
CA TYR A 129 -10.01 -9.88 -16.62
C TYR A 129 -8.60 -9.52 -16.15
N ARG A 130 -8.32 -8.22 -16.01
CA ARG A 130 -7.02 -7.71 -15.55
C ARG A 130 -7.11 -7.26 -14.11
N ILE A 131 -6.23 -7.79 -13.27
CA ILE A 131 -6.21 -7.51 -11.83
C ILE A 131 -4.84 -6.92 -11.48
N PRO A 132 -4.78 -5.70 -10.91
CA PRO A 132 -3.56 -5.11 -10.39
C PRO A 132 -2.94 -5.99 -9.28
N ILE A 133 -1.63 -6.02 -9.19
CA ILE A 133 -0.91 -6.72 -8.12
C ILE A 133 -1.32 -6.17 -6.76
N ALA A 134 -1.53 -4.85 -6.67
CA ALA A 134 -2.01 -4.18 -5.48
C ALA A 134 -3.37 -4.70 -4.99
N CYS A 135 -4.15 -5.38 -5.82
CA CYS A 135 -5.40 -6.04 -5.43
C CYS A 135 -5.23 -7.53 -5.09
N ILE A 136 -4.06 -8.14 -5.35
CA ILE A 136 -3.80 -9.58 -5.17
C ILE A 136 -2.95 -9.83 -3.92
N ASN A 137 -1.90 -9.02 -3.71
CA ASN A 137 -0.96 -9.18 -2.62
C ASN A 137 -0.75 -7.86 -1.86
N GLU A 138 -0.27 -7.96 -0.64
CA GLU A 138 0.20 -6.82 0.13
C GLU A 138 1.55 -6.29 -0.40
N PRO A 139 1.81 -4.98 -0.26
CA PRO A 139 3.09 -4.40 -0.62
C PRO A 139 4.18 -4.86 0.34
N ASP A 140 5.42 -4.78 -0.12
CA ASP A 140 6.60 -4.99 0.74
C ASP A 140 6.80 -3.84 1.73
N SER A 141 6.41 -2.63 1.31
CA SER A 141 6.46 -1.41 2.12
C SER A 141 5.46 -0.37 1.60
N PHE A 142 4.96 0.47 2.49
CA PHE A 142 4.14 1.63 2.16
C PHE A 142 4.97 2.89 2.03
N LYS A 143 4.45 3.90 1.32
CA LYS A 143 4.98 5.25 1.45
C LYS A 143 4.70 5.70 2.90
N PRO A 144 5.71 6.26 3.61
CA PRO A 144 5.48 6.81 4.93
C PRO A 144 4.33 7.81 4.89
N SER A 145 3.39 7.65 5.80
CA SER A 145 2.36 8.65 6.00
C SER A 145 2.99 9.93 6.53
N ASP A 146 2.26 11.03 6.43
CA ASP A 146 2.70 12.29 7.01
C ASP A 146 2.90 12.18 8.53
N ALA A 147 2.18 11.27 9.22
CA ALA A 147 2.39 10.97 10.63
C ALA A 147 3.74 10.28 10.89
N ASP A 148 4.10 9.30 10.07
CA ASP A 148 5.39 8.59 10.19
C ASP A 148 6.58 9.53 9.95
N LEU A 149 6.38 10.54 9.08
CA LEU A 149 7.38 11.57 8.82
C LEU A 149 7.52 12.58 9.98
N ILE A 150 6.51 12.71 10.85
CA ILE A 150 6.61 13.53 12.07
C ILE A 150 7.40 12.77 13.12
N ASP A 151 7.08 11.49 13.36
CA ASP A 151 7.71 10.68 14.42
C ASP A 151 9.22 10.48 14.19
N THR A 152 9.69 10.61 12.95
CA THR A 152 11.11 10.51 12.60
C THR A 152 11.87 11.84 12.68
N LYS A 153 11.18 12.96 12.90
CA LYS A 153 11.80 14.28 13.06
C LYS A 153 11.93 14.64 14.52
N ASP A 154 13.11 15.09 14.92
CA ASP A 154 13.29 15.71 16.24
C ASP A 154 12.35 16.91 16.37
N LYS A 155 11.51 16.88 17.40
CA LYS A 155 10.59 17.99 17.69
C LYS A 155 11.43 19.23 18.04
N PRO A 156 11.36 20.31 17.24
CA PRO A 156 12.13 21.52 17.53
C PRO A 156 11.59 22.23 18.76
N ALA A 157 12.32 23.23 19.26
CA ALA A 157 11.78 24.13 20.28
C ALA A 157 10.48 24.78 19.76
N GLU A 158 9.54 25.01 20.68
CA GLU A 158 8.32 25.73 20.34
C GLU A 158 8.66 27.19 20.00
N GLU A 159 8.16 27.64 18.85
CA GLU A 159 8.39 28.98 18.32
C GLU A 159 7.09 29.53 17.75
N GLU A 160 6.89 30.84 17.88
CA GLU A 160 5.74 31.54 17.30
C GLU A 160 6.03 31.92 15.84
N LEU A 161 5.18 31.46 14.93
CA LEU A 161 5.23 31.75 13.52
C LEU A 161 4.36 32.98 13.23
N GLU A 162 5.00 34.13 13.20
CA GLU A 162 4.35 35.42 12.93
C GLU A 162 3.98 35.58 11.44
N GLU A 163 2.86 36.25 11.17
CA GLU A 163 2.42 36.68 9.84
C GLU A 163 2.33 35.53 8.80
N ILE A 164 1.87 34.33 9.20
CA ILE A 164 1.53 33.28 8.25
C ILE A 164 0.32 33.75 7.42
N LYS A 165 0.49 33.92 6.12
CA LYS A 165 -0.58 34.43 5.24
C LYS A 165 -1.29 33.30 4.55
N ILE A 166 -2.61 33.25 4.68
CA ILE A 166 -3.46 32.33 3.94
C ILE A 166 -4.12 33.08 2.79
N ARG A 167 -3.79 32.66 1.57
CA ARG A 167 -4.27 33.27 0.33
C ARG A 167 -5.29 32.37 -0.34
N THR A 168 -6.50 32.89 -0.56
CA THR A 168 -7.56 32.21 -1.31
C THR A 168 -7.97 33.05 -2.52
N ILE A 169 -8.29 32.40 -3.63
CA ILE A 169 -8.77 33.10 -4.82
C ILE A 169 -10.12 33.77 -4.50
N GLY A 170 -10.18 35.09 -4.66
CA GLY A 170 -11.41 35.87 -4.47
C GLY A 170 -11.66 36.33 -3.03
N GLU A 171 -10.78 35.98 -2.09
CA GLU A 171 -10.76 36.51 -0.73
C GLU A 171 -9.50 37.38 -0.55
N GLU A 172 -9.48 38.22 0.47
CA GLU A 172 -8.25 38.89 0.89
C GLU A 172 -7.28 37.89 1.55
N ASP A 173 -6.01 38.28 1.66
CA ASP A 173 -5.03 37.49 2.40
C ASP A 173 -5.31 37.66 3.91
N TYR A 174 -5.41 36.55 4.64
CA TYR A 174 -5.60 36.55 6.09
C TYR A 174 -4.30 36.16 6.78
N GLU A 175 -3.91 36.90 7.82
CA GLU A 175 -2.65 36.69 8.55
C GLU A 175 -2.92 36.03 9.90
N PHE A 176 -2.08 35.07 10.25
CA PHE A 176 -2.16 34.28 11.48
C PHE A 176 -0.82 34.27 12.19
N ASP A 177 -0.86 34.49 13.50
CA ASP A 177 0.26 34.26 14.40
C ASP A 177 -0.04 32.95 15.16
N VAL A 178 0.75 31.92 14.89
CA VAL A 178 0.47 30.55 15.38
C VAL A 178 1.75 29.85 15.83
N SER A 179 1.62 28.94 16.80
CA SER A 179 2.75 28.11 17.21
C SER A 179 3.20 27.19 16.07
N ASN A 180 4.50 26.95 15.95
CA ASN A 180 5.03 25.94 15.03
C ASN A 180 4.49 24.53 15.33
N TYR A 181 3.90 24.29 16.52
CA TYR A 181 3.24 23.04 16.88
C TYR A 181 1.78 22.91 16.42
N THR A 182 1.16 24.01 15.97
CA THR A 182 -0.23 24.01 15.49
C THR A 182 -0.40 23.03 14.32
N LEU A 183 -1.47 22.24 14.36
CA LEU A 183 -1.82 21.33 13.27
C LEU A 183 -2.45 22.08 12.10
N ILE A 184 -2.30 21.54 10.89
CA ILE A 184 -2.96 22.09 9.71
C ILE A 184 -4.48 22.08 9.85
N SER A 185 -5.07 21.05 10.49
CA SER A 185 -6.50 21.03 10.81
C SER A 185 -6.93 22.22 11.66
N GLU A 186 -6.17 22.54 12.71
CA GLU A 186 -6.44 23.65 13.63
C GLU A 186 -6.35 24.99 12.90
N LEU A 187 -5.30 25.18 12.08
CA LEU A 187 -5.14 26.40 11.29
C LEU A 187 -6.27 26.56 10.24
N LYS A 188 -6.75 25.46 9.66
CA LYS A 188 -7.92 25.50 8.75
C LYS A 188 -9.18 25.94 9.47
N VAL A 189 -9.44 25.45 10.68
CA VAL A 189 -10.59 25.89 11.49
C VAL A 189 -10.51 27.39 11.74
N GLN A 190 -9.36 27.89 12.21
CA GLN A 190 -9.16 29.33 12.44
C GLN A 190 -9.40 30.15 11.18
N TYR A 191 -8.91 29.66 10.04
CA TYR A 191 -9.12 30.30 8.74
C TYR A 191 -10.58 30.35 8.31
N LEU A 192 -11.29 29.22 8.40
CA LEU A 192 -12.70 29.13 8.02
C LEU A 192 -13.60 30.02 8.90
N ASP A 193 -13.28 30.10 10.20
CA ASP A 193 -13.94 31.01 11.13
C ASP A 193 -13.73 32.47 10.72
N GLN A 194 -12.50 32.84 10.33
CA GLN A 194 -12.16 34.22 9.96
C GLN A 194 -12.84 34.67 8.66
N ILE A 195 -13.03 33.77 7.69
CA ILE A 195 -13.75 34.07 6.44
C ILE A 195 -15.27 33.89 6.56
N SER A 196 -15.81 33.65 7.76
CA SER A 196 -17.23 33.39 8.01
C SER A 196 -17.80 32.21 7.19
N LYS A 197 -16.98 31.18 6.95
CA LYS A 197 -17.36 29.92 6.26
C LYS A 197 -17.15 28.70 7.15
N SER A 198 -17.40 28.83 8.45
CA SER A 198 -17.28 27.78 9.46
C SER A 198 -18.15 26.54 9.17
N ASP A 199 -19.24 26.68 8.41
CA ASP A 199 -20.08 25.57 7.95
C ASP A 199 -19.43 24.71 6.85
N THR A 200 -18.26 25.12 6.33
CA THR A 200 -17.53 24.36 5.31
C THR A 200 -16.80 23.19 5.95
N GLU A 201 -16.99 21.99 5.41
CA GLU A 201 -16.23 20.81 5.84
C GLU A 201 -14.72 21.02 5.62
N LEU A 202 -13.88 20.58 6.57
CA LEU A 202 -12.43 20.74 6.49
C LEU A 202 -11.82 20.08 5.24
N GLU A 203 -12.46 19.03 4.73
CA GLU A 203 -12.05 18.34 3.49
C GLU A 203 -12.14 19.25 2.26
N ASN A 204 -13.06 20.21 2.29
CA ASN A 204 -13.29 21.21 1.25
C ASN A 204 -12.34 22.41 1.38
N CYS A 205 -11.62 22.54 2.49
CA CYS A 205 -10.57 23.53 2.66
C CYS A 205 -9.20 22.90 2.39
N VAL A 206 -8.60 23.18 1.24
CA VAL A 206 -7.33 22.55 0.83
C VAL A 206 -6.19 23.54 0.91
N PHE A 207 -5.30 23.35 1.89
CA PHE A 207 -4.06 24.13 2.01
C PHE A 207 -2.95 23.53 1.16
N ILE A 208 -2.20 24.42 0.50
CA ILE A 208 -1.12 24.11 -0.42
C ILE A 208 0.08 24.99 -0.13
N PHE A 209 1.24 24.36 0.03
CA PHE A 209 2.51 25.06 0.20
C PHE A 209 3.60 24.35 -0.62
N GLY A 210 4.45 25.12 -1.31
CA GLY A 210 5.52 24.56 -2.15
C GLY A 210 5.02 23.61 -3.25
N GLY A 211 3.80 23.80 -3.74
CA GLY A 211 3.17 22.93 -4.74
C GLY A 211 2.65 21.59 -4.19
N ARG A 212 2.58 21.42 -2.86
CA ARG A 212 2.10 20.20 -2.20
C ARG A 212 0.86 20.51 -1.37
N LYS A 213 -0.16 19.64 -1.45
CA LYS A 213 -1.28 19.63 -0.50
C LYS A 213 -0.75 19.30 0.89
N LEU A 214 -1.18 20.06 1.89
CA LEU A 214 -0.87 19.83 3.29
C LEU A 214 -1.90 18.88 3.90
N SER A 215 -1.43 17.91 4.69
CA SER A 215 -2.26 16.98 5.44
C SER A 215 -2.66 17.59 6.79
N ASP A 216 -3.88 17.30 7.21
CA ASP A 216 -4.49 17.82 8.43
C ASP A 216 -3.77 17.36 9.71
N LYS A 217 -3.09 16.21 9.63
CA LYS A 217 -2.33 15.63 10.74
C LYS A 217 -0.92 16.24 10.90
N LEU A 218 -0.47 17.06 9.93
CA LEU A 218 0.86 17.68 10.00
C LEU A 218 0.84 18.91 10.92
N PRO A 219 1.80 19.01 11.87
CA PRO A 219 2.11 20.28 12.52
C PRO A 219 2.94 21.17 11.60
N LEU A 220 2.86 22.48 11.80
CA LEU A 220 3.57 23.47 10.97
C LEU A 220 5.09 23.24 10.93
N TYR A 221 5.72 22.85 12.03
CA TYR A 221 7.16 22.57 12.09
C TYR A 221 7.58 21.39 11.21
N ALA A 222 6.68 20.45 10.91
CA ALA A 222 7.00 19.30 10.07
C ALA A 222 7.07 19.67 8.59
N ILE A 223 6.57 20.85 8.20
CA ILE A 223 6.51 21.30 6.81
C ILE A 223 7.86 21.93 6.41
N PRO A 224 8.58 21.34 5.44
CA PRO A 224 9.88 21.88 5.02
C PRO A 224 9.76 23.32 4.53
N HIS A 225 10.67 24.18 5.00
CA HIS A 225 10.78 25.59 4.62
C HIS A 225 9.61 26.50 5.04
N LEU A 226 8.63 26.00 5.81
CA LEU A 226 7.60 26.84 6.39
C LEU A 226 8.16 27.57 7.62
N LYS A 227 8.05 28.91 7.62
CA LYS A 227 8.53 29.82 8.67
C LYS A 227 7.58 31.02 8.80
N SER A 228 7.86 31.95 9.71
CA SER A 228 7.15 33.23 9.77
C SER A 228 7.14 33.93 8.40
N LYS A 229 6.09 34.72 8.12
CA LYS A 229 5.89 35.49 6.88
C LYS A 229 5.72 34.64 5.62
N THR A 230 5.42 33.35 5.78
CA THR A 230 5.20 32.43 4.66
C THR A 230 3.76 32.53 4.15
N VAL A 231 3.57 32.34 2.84
CA VAL A 231 2.25 32.30 2.21
C VAL A 231 1.83 30.86 1.95
N ILE A 232 0.68 30.47 2.51
CA ILE A 232 -0.01 29.22 2.23
C ILE A 232 -1.17 29.53 1.29
N ILE A 233 -1.28 28.78 0.19
CA ILE A 233 -2.41 28.91 -0.74
C ILE A 233 -3.55 28.04 -0.21
N CYS A 234 -4.75 28.57 -0.12
CA CYS A 234 -5.96 27.83 0.18
C CYS A 234 -6.85 27.75 -1.07
N MET A 235 -7.35 26.56 -1.34
CA MET A 235 -8.40 26.31 -2.32
C MET A 235 -9.64 25.78 -1.62
N LEU A 236 -10.75 26.48 -1.79
CA LEU A 236 -12.07 26.00 -1.35
C LEU A 236 -12.69 25.17 -2.47
N VAL A 237 -12.86 23.88 -2.21
CA VAL A 237 -13.54 22.93 -3.08
C VAL A 237 -15.03 22.95 -2.71
N LYS A 238 -15.91 22.83 -3.71
CA LYS A 238 -17.36 22.78 -3.49
C LYS A 238 -17.85 21.35 -3.34
#